data_AF-R7FJJ0-F1
#
_entry.id   AF-R7FJJ0-F1
#
_cell.length_a   1.000
_cell.length_b   1.000
_cell.length_c   1.000
_cell.angle_alpha   90.00
_cell.angle_beta   90.00
_cell.angle_gamma   90.00
#
_symmetry.space_group_name_H-M   'P 1'
#
loop_
_entity.id
_entity.type
_entity.pdbx_description
1 polymer ?
#
loop_
_entity_poly.entity_id
_entity_poly.type
_entity_poly.pdbx_seq_one_letter_code
_entity_poly.pdbx_strand_id
1 'polypeptide(L)'
;MSKSGIVNVRMVITEEKILSNIEKVQKMINPKSKKQIVQLDEDTYFKDLIESIKTYLIEYPKKKNFPSSVYKAAYGLVEFATNQFEENTKRIEELIRQREQNIALAGQLKEIIEDVDNKEEGWKDSIKAAEQDFSEDIIDTLNILGKCKTKTSQNYMDAMKLLNARVNNLESNLHIEIDMERIEDRSKALSYIGIEVADALKTIPTPVEEPVKVENVEEQQEVSTQKSKRVQKVQEVQNVQKVQNVEQVVEEQQSQEQYVQETTFEKKPSLWQRIKNSKVVRAIRYAMKIKVVLQYPALPEGRGENY
;
A
#
# COMPACT_ATOMS: atom_id res chain seq x y z
N MET A 1 -14.14 21.33 53.03
CA MET A 1 -13.55 20.20 52.26
C MET A 1 -14.50 19.84 51.12
N SER A 2 -14.42 20.53 49.98
CA SER A 2 -15.18 20.15 48.77
C SER A 2 -14.40 19.06 48.04
N LYS A 3 -14.97 17.86 47.95
CA LYS A 3 -14.42 16.79 47.11
C LYS A 3 -14.57 17.20 45.65
N SER A 4 -13.48 17.66 45.06
CA SER A 4 -13.38 17.84 43.61
C SER A 4 -13.47 16.46 42.98
N GLY A 5 -14.63 16.14 42.40
CA GLY A 5 -14.81 14.92 41.62
C GLY A 5 -13.90 15.00 40.40
N ILE A 6 -12.93 14.09 40.31
CA ILE A 6 -12.16 13.87 39.08
C ILE A 6 -13.17 13.40 38.03
N VAL A 7 -13.64 14.34 37.20
CA VAL A 7 -14.42 14.04 36.01
C VAL A 7 -13.47 13.32 35.07
N ASN A 8 -13.66 12.01 34.91
CA ASN A 8 -13.04 11.26 33.82
C ASN A 8 -13.55 11.83 32.49
N VAL A 9 -12.84 12.81 31.94
CA VAL A 9 -13.05 13.27 30.57
C VAL A 9 -12.53 12.16 29.66
N ARG A 10 -13.36 11.14 29.42
CA ARG A 10 -13.19 10.29 28.23
C ARG A 10 -13.25 11.24 27.05
N MET A 11 -12.11 11.49 26.42
CA MET A 11 -12.02 12.34 25.24
C MET A 11 -12.88 11.68 24.16
N VAL A 12 -14.12 12.14 23.97
CA VAL A 12 -15.02 11.59 22.96
C VAL A 12 -14.40 11.92 21.62
N ILE A 13 -13.82 10.91 20.97
CA ILE A 13 -13.26 11.07 19.64
C ILE A 13 -14.43 11.29 18.68
N THR A 14 -14.49 12.47 18.07
CA THR A 14 -15.54 12.84 17.11
C THR A 14 -15.28 12.22 15.74
N GLU A 15 -16.34 12.10 14.93
CA GLU A 15 -16.25 11.65 13.54
C GLU A 15 -15.24 12.48 12.73
N GLU A 16 -15.33 13.81 12.81
CA GLU A 16 -14.43 14.73 12.12
C GLU A 16 -12.96 14.49 12.48
N LYS A 17 -12.69 14.21 13.77
CA LYS A 17 -11.34 13.93 14.25
C LYS A 17 -10.79 12.63 13.65
N ILE A 18 -11.62 11.60 13.50
CA ILE A 18 -11.20 10.33 12.87
C ILE A 18 -10.99 10.49 11.38
N LEU A 19 -11.87 11.20 10.67
CA LEU A 19 -11.68 11.50 9.26
C LEU A 19 -10.36 12.26 9.04
N SER A 20 -10.08 13.26 9.89
CA SER A 20 -8.80 13.98 9.86
C SER A 20 -7.59 13.07 10.15
N ASN A 21 -7.72 12.13 11.10
CA ASN A 21 -6.65 11.18 11.40
C ASN A 21 -6.41 10.21 10.24
N ILE A 22 -7.46 9.70 9.60
CA ILE A 22 -7.36 8.86 8.39
C ILE A 22 -6.64 9.62 7.27
N GLU A 23 -7.00 10.87 7.02
CA GLU A 23 -6.36 11.70 6.00
C GLU A 23 -4.87 11.93 6.29
N LYS A 24 -4.50 12.18 7.56
CA LYS A 24 -3.11 12.33 7.97
C LYS A 24 -2.31 11.06 7.75
N VAL A 25 -2.85 9.90 8.16
CA VAL A 25 -2.23 8.60 7.92
C VAL A 25 -2.03 8.39 6.42
N GLN A 26 -3.06 8.62 5.61
CA GLN A 26 -2.97 8.47 4.15
C GLN A 26 -1.89 9.37 3.54
N LYS A 27 -1.72 10.60 4.03
CA LYS A 27 -0.61 11.49 3.61
C LYS A 27 0.76 10.96 4.03
N MET A 28 0.89 10.31 5.18
CA MET A 28 2.15 9.76 5.68
C MET A 28 2.62 8.54 4.90
N ILE A 29 1.69 7.74 4.37
CA ILE A 29 2.02 6.55 3.56
C ILE A 29 2.06 6.83 2.05
N ASN A 30 1.71 8.04 1.61
CA ASN A 30 1.76 8.41 0.20
C ASN A 30 3.21 8.72 -0.22
N PRO A 31 3.78 8.00 -1.22
CA PRO A 31 5.16 8.19 -1.67
C PRO A 31 5.42 9.58 -2.29
N LYS A 32 4.36 10.30 -2.71
CA LYS A 32 4.46 11.66 -3.27
C LYS A 32 4.32 12.77 -2.20
N SER A 33 4.06 12.41 -0.95
CA SER A 33 3.88 13.38 0.13
C SER A 33 5.23 13.89 0.64
N LYS A 34 5.24 15.12 1.15
CA LYS A 34 6.42 15.72 1.81
C LYS A 34 6.68 15.18 3.21
N LYS A 35 5.63 14.74 3.91
CA LYS A 35 5.73 14.12 5.24
C LYS A 35 5.48 12.64 5.07
N GLN A 36 6.54 11.84 5.09
CA GLN A 36 6.47 10.40 4.93
C GLN A 36 6.89 9.72 6.23
N ILE A 37 6.34 8.54 6.49
CA ILE A 37 6.88 7.67 7.52
C ILE A 37 8.27 7.19 7.10
N VAL A 38 9.23 7.34 8.01
CA VAL A 38 10.62 6.92 7.80
C VAL A 38 10.80 5.52 8.35
N GLN A 39 10.46 5.31 9.62
CA GLN A 39 10.54 4.02 10.31
C GLN A 39 9.31 3.84 11.19
N LEU A 40 8.63 2.70 11.05
CA LEU A 40 7.44 2.40 11.83
C LEU A 40 7.74 2.33 13.33
N ASP A 41 8.88 1.78 13.70
CA ASP A 41 9.18 1.51 15.11
C ASP A 41 9.35 2.78 15.94
N GLU A 42 9.95 3.81 15.33
CA GLU A 42 10.23 5.10 15.96
C GLU A 42 9.06 6.10 15.84
N ASP A 43 8.14 5.90 14.89
CA ASP A 43 7.02 6.82 14.65
C ASP A 43 5.83 6.56 15.59
N THR A 44 5.99 7.03 16.83
CA THR A 44 4.92 7.01 17.87
C THR A 44 3.68 7.76 17.43
N TYR A 45 3.83 8.88 16.72
CA TYR A 45 2.72 9.68 16.22
C TYR A 45 1.85 8.90 15.22
N PHE A 46 2.47 8.17 14.29
CA PHE A 46 1.77 7.31 13.36
C PHE A 46 1.00 6.21 14.10
N LYS A 47 1.65 5.52 15.05
CA LYS A 47 1.02 4.47 15.87
C LYS A 47 -0.18 5.01 16.65
N ASP A 48 -0.07 6.19 17.25
CA ASP A 48 -1.17 6.84 17.98
C ASP A 48 -2.35 7.19 17.05
N LEU A 49 -2.08 7.63 15.82
CA LEU A 49 -3.13 7.87 14.83
C LEU A 49 -3.86 6.58 14.47
N ILE A 50 -3.14 5.49 14.21
CA ILE A 50 -3.74 4.18 13.90
C ILE A 50 -4.53 3.64 15.09
N GLU A 51 -3.97 3.70 16.30
CA GLU A 51 -4.66 3.25 17.51
C GLU A 51 -5.92 4.08 17.76
N SER A 52 -5.91 5.38 17.48
CA SER A 52 -7.11 6.23 17.58
C SER A 52 -8.21 5.82 16.59
N ILE A 53 -7.83 5.48 15.35
CA ILE A 53 -8.75 4.98 14.32
C ILE A 53 -9.31 3.63 14.75
N LYS A 54 -8.44 2.70 15.12
CA LYS A 54 -8.80 1.36 15.61
C LYS A 54 -9.73 1.44 16.82
N THR A 55 -9.38 2.23 17.83
CA THR A 55 -10.19 2.45 19.03
C THR A 55 -11.56 2.97 18.63
N TYR A 56 -11.66 3.96 17.74
CA TYR A 56 -12.95 4.42 17.27
C TYR A 56 -13.74 3.32 16.54
N LEU A 57 -13.10 2.56 15.64
CA LEU A 57 -13.76 1.47 14.91
C LEU A 57 -14.26 0.37 15.87
N ILE A 58 -13.49 0.02 16.90
CA ILE A 58 -13.82 -1.04 17.88
C ILE A 58 -14.75 -0.55 18.99
N GLU A 59 -14.64 0.70 19.44
CA GLU A 59 -15.44 1.29 20.53
C GLU A 59 -16.74 1.94 20.03
N TYR A 60 -16.92 2.08 18.72
CA TYR A 60 -18.20 2.44 18.10
C TYR A 60 -19.20 1.28 17.83
N PRO A 61 -19.37 0.19 18.62
CA PRO A 61 -20.29 -0.89 18.25
C PRO A 61 -21.52 -0.99 19.17
N LYS A 62 -22.27 0.09 19.42
CA LYS A 62 -23.62 -0.01 20.04
C LYS A 62 -24.66 1.03 19.58
N LYS A 63 -24.29 2.04 18.78
CA LYS A 63 -25.29 2.94 18.18
C LYS A 63 -25.79 2.30 16.89
N LYS A 64 -27.11 2.26 16.70
CA LYS A 64 -27.79 1.56 15.58
C LYS A 64 -27.34 1.99 14.18
N ASN A 65 -26.52 3.04 14.03
CA ASN A 65 -26.04 3.53 12.76
C ASN A 65 -24.57 3.97 12.87
N PHE A 66 -23.65 3.22 12.25
CA PHE A 66 -22.24 3.60 12.13
C PHE A 66 -22.07 4.63 11.01
N PRO A 67 -21.30 5.72 11.18
CA PRO A 67 -21.13 6.74 10.14
C PRO A 67 -20.57 6.15 8.84
N SER A 68 -21.33 6.29 7.75
CA SER A 68 -20.94 5.75 6.44
C SER A 68 -19.67 6.43 5.89
N SER A 69 -19.48 7.70 6.22
CA SER A 69 -18.27 8.51 5.95
C SER A 69 -17.00 7.86 6.51
N VAL A 70 -16.98 7.54 7.81
CA VAL A 70 -15.83 6.93 8.48
C VAL A 70 -15.59 5.52 7.96
N TYR A 71 -16.65 4.78 7.65
CA TYR A 71 -16.55 3.43 7.10
C TYR A 71 -15.87 3.47 5.74
N LYS A 72 -16.38 4.31 4.83
CA LYS A 72 -15.82 4.49 3.48
C LYS A 72 -14.36 4.99 3.55
N ALA A 73 -14.06 5.93 4.44
CA ALA A 73 -12.70 6.46 4.61
C ALA A 73 -11.73 5.38 5.14
N ALA A 74 -12.12 4.60 6.13
CA ALA A 74 -11.28 3.53 6.69
C ALA A 74 -11.06 2.39 5.69
N TYR A 75 -12.09 2.01 4.91
CA TYR A 75 -11.93 1.06 3.81
C TYR A 75 -11.00 1.60 2.72
N GLY A 76 -11.18 2.85 2.31
CA GLY A 76 -10.31 3.51 1.34
C GLY A 76 -8.85 3.59 1.81
N LEU A 77 -8.62 3.81 3.11
CA LEU A 77 -7.28 3.78 3.70
C LEU A 77 -6.63 2.39 3.59
N VAL A 78 -7.35 1.33 3.96
CA VAL A 78 -6.85 -0.05 3.86
C VAL A 78 -6.60 -0.44 2.41
N GLU A 79 -7.51 -0.08 1.49
CA GLU A 79 -7.34 -0.32 0.06
C GLU A 79 -6.11 0.40 -0.49
N PHE A 80 -5.95 1.69 -0.17
CA PHE A 80 -4.78 2.47 -0.57
C PHE A 80 -3.49 1.85 -0.01
N ALA A 81 -3.48 1.45 1.27
CA ALA A 81 -2.32 0.82 1.89
C ALA A 81 -1.97 -0.53 1.23
N THR A 82 -2.99 -1.33 0.87
CA THR A 82 -2.82 -2.61 0.18
C THR A 82 -2.21 -2.42 -1.21
N ASN A 83 -2.74 -1.47 -1.99
CA ASN A 83 -2.21 -1.18 -3.32
C ASN A 83 -0.75 -0.70 -3.26
N GLN A 84 -0.42 0.17 -2.29
CA GLN A 84 0.96 0.62 -2.09
C GLN A 84 1.89 -0.52 -1.65
N PHE A 85 1.39 -1.47 -0.86
CA PHE A 85 2.16 -2.64 -0.45
C PHE A 85 2.46 -3.56 -1.65
N GLU A 86 1.49 -3.76 -2.55
CA GLU A 86 1.70 -4.50 -3.79
C GLU A 86 2.70 -3.80 -4.72
N GLU A 87 2.60 -2.48 -4.88
CA GLU A 87 3.59 -1.69 -5.64
C GLU A 87 5.00 -1.80 -5.06
N ASN A 88 5.14 -1.73 -3.74
CA ASN A 88 6.42 -1.90 -3.05
C ASN A 88 6.99 -3.31 -3.25
N THR A 89 6.14 -4.34 -3.22
CA THR A 89 6.56 -5.73 -3.46
C THR A 89 7.15 -5.88 -4.86
N LYS A 90 6.52 -5.30 -5.88
CA LYS A 90 7.04 -5.31 -7.26
C LYS A 90 8.38 -4.57 -7.38
N ARG A 91 8.53 -3.44 -6.69
CA ARG A 91 9.81 -2.70 -6.68
C ARG A 91 10.93 -3.49 -6.01
N ILE A 92 10.63 -4.17 -4.90
CA ILE A 92 11.60 -5.07 -4.24
C ILE A 92 12.01 -6.20 -5.19
N GLU A 93 11.05 -6.82 -5.88
CA GLU A 93 11.34 -7.89 -6.85
C GLU A 93 12.26 -7.39 -7.97
N GLU A 94 12.02 -6.19 -8.51
CA GLU A 94 12.88 -5.59 -9.53
C GLU A 94 14.29 -5.28 -9.00
N LEU A 95 14.40 -4.76 -7.78
CA LEU A 95 15.68 -4.53 -7.11
C LEU A 95 16.46 -5.83 -6.86
N ILE A 96 15.77 -6.92 -6.47
CA ILE A 96 16.38 -8.24 -6.31
C ILE A 96 16.91 -8.74 -7.66
N ARG A 97 16.12 -8.62 -8.72
CA ARG A 97 16.55 -9.04 -10.07
C ARG A 97 17.75 -8.24 -10.55
N GLN A 98 17.78 -6.93 -10.32
CA GLN A 98 18.95 -6.09 -10.63
C GLN A 98 20.17 -6.53 -9.84
N ARG A 99 20.02 -6.84 -8.55
CA ARG A 99 21.11 -7.36 -7.70
C ARG A 99 21.64 -8.69 -8.24
N GLU A 100 20.77 -9.62 -8.61
CA GLU A 100 21.16 -10.90 -9.21
C GLU A 100 21.94 -10.70 -10.51
N GLN A 101 21.48 -9.79 -11.38
CA GLN A 101 22.19 -9.43 -12.61
C GLN A 101 23.58 -8.85 -12.31
N ASN A 102 23.68 -7.94 -11.34
CA ASN A 102 24.95 -7.34 -10.95
C ASN A 102 25.92 -8.36 -10.35
N ILE A 103 25.42 -9.31 -9.55
CA ILE A 103 26.24 -10.42 -9.03
C ILE A 103 26.74 -11.30 -10.17
N ALA A 104 25.89 -11.61 -11.16
CA ALA A 104 26.29 -12.39 -12.33
C ALA A 104 27.38 -11.65 -13.13
N LEU A 105 27.19 -10.35 -13.40
CA LEU A 105 28.18 -9.50 -14.07
C LEU A 105 29.49 -9.41 -13.28
N ALA A 106 29.42 -9.33 -11.95
CA ALA A 106 30.61 -9.33 -11.11
C ALA A 106 31.39 -10.64 -11.23
N GLY A 107 30.70 -11.78 -11.25
CA GLY A 107 31.29 -13.10 -11.49
C GLY A 107 31.98 -13.19 -12.85
N GLN A 108 31.27 -12.80 -13.91
CA GLN A 108 31.83 -12.75 -15.28
C GLN A 108 33.05 -11.85 -15.36
N LEU A 109 33.00 -10.66 -14.73
CA LEU A 109 34.13 -9.74 -14.73
C LEU A 109 35.33 -10.33 -13.98
N LYS A 110 35.12 -11.04 -12.87
CA LYS A 110 36.21 -11.73 -12.15
C LYS A 110 36.87 -12.80 -13.03
N GLU A 111 36.08 -13.62 -13.72
CA GLU A 111 36.58 -14.63 -14.66
C GLU A 111 37.42 -13.97 -15.77
N ILE A 112 36.90 -12.91 -16.40
CA ILE A 112 37.65 -12.20 -17.45
C ILE A 112 38.93 -11.57 -16.91
N ILE A 113 38.91 -11.00 -15.70
CA ILE A 113 40.13 -10.47 -15.06
C ILE A 113 41.17 -11.57 -14.89
N GLU A 114 40.77 -12.76 -14.47
CA GLU A 114 41.65 -13.91 -14.27
C GLU A 114 42.22 -14.41 -15.60
N ASP A 115 41.39 -14.58 -16.64
CA ASP A 115 41.81 -14.94 -17.99
C ASP A 115 42.87 -13.97 -18.53
N VAL A 116 42.65 -12.66 -18.31
CA VAL A 116 43.52 -11.59 -18.80
C VAL A 116 44.82 -11.50 -17.99
N ASP A 117 44.76 -11.66 -16.66
CA ASP A 117 45.95 -11.63 -15.79
C ASP A 117 46.86 -12.86 -16.04
N ASN A 118 46.25 -14.03 -16.22
CA ASN A 118 46.97 -15.27 -16.53
C ASN A 118 47.36 -15.39 -18.01
N LYS A 119 46.78 -14.55 -18.88
CA LYS A 119 46.96 -14.55 -20.34
C LYS A 119 46.59 -15.89 -20.96
N GLU A 120 45.45 -16.42 -20.54
CA GLU A 120 44.91 -17.65 -21.07
C GLU A 120 44.69 -17.57 -22.58
N GLU A 121 44.72 -18.71 -23.26
CA GLU A 121 44.51 -18.74 -24.71
C GLU A 121 43.11 -18.21 -25.05
N GLY A 122 43.03 -17.17 -25.88
CA GLY A 122 41.75 -16.56 -26.25
C GLY A 122 41.28 -15.41 -25.36
N TRP A 123 42.05 -14.94 -24.37
CA TRP A 123 41.65 -13.82 -23.49
C TRP A 123 41.19 -12.56 -24.24
N LYS A 124 41.74 -12.29 -25.43
CA LYS A 124 41.33 -11.15 -26.27
C LYS A 124 39.91 -11.30 -26.81
N ASP A 125 39.49 -12.53 -27.07
CA ASP A 125 38.14 -12.81 -27.53
C ASP A 125 37.16 -12.77 -26.36
N SER A 126 37.58 -13.16 -25.15
CA SER A 126 36.82 -12.92 -23.91
C SER A 126 36.54 -11.42 -23.69
N ILE A 127 37.53 -10.54 -23.89
CA ILE A 127 37.34 -9.09 -23.81
C ILE A 127 36.34 -8.58 -24.86
N LYS A 128 36.43 -9.06 -26.11
CA LYS A 128 35.48 -8.63 -27.16
C LYS A 128 34.04 -9.07 -26.85
N ALA A 129 33.86 -10.28 -26.30
CA ALA A 129 32.54 -10.73 -25.89
C ALA A 129 31.96 -9.84 -24.77
N ALA A 130 32.82 -9.40 -23.85
CA ALA A 130 32.46 -8.53 -22.73
C ALA A 130 32.00 -7.12 -23.14
N GLU A 131 32.31 -6.65 -24.36
CA GLU A 131 31.88 -5.32 -24.86
C GLU A 131 30.34 -5.16 -24.92
N GLN A 132 29.59 -6.27 -24.93
CA GLN A 132 28.12 -6.24 -24.91
C GLN A 132 27.56 -5.94 -23.52
N ASP A 133 28.26 -6.39 -22.47
CA ASP A 133 27.76 -6.40 -21.10
C ASP A 133 28.41 -5.32 -20.22
N PHE A 134 29.62 -4.88 -20.58
CA PHE A 134 30.40 -3.91 -19.81
C PHE A 134 30.63 -2.61 -20.58
N SER A 135 30.80 -1.53 -19.82
CA SER A 135 31.12 -0.22 -20.36
C SER A 135 32.54 -0.14 -20.92
N GLU A 136 32.74 0.77 -21.88
CA GLU A 136 34.02 0.97 -22.59
C GLU A 136 35.21 1.20 -21.64
N ASP A 137 35.00 1.88 -20.51
CA ASP A 137 36.05 2.11 -19.51
C ASP A 137 36.57 0.81 -18.87
N ILE A 138 35.69 -0.17 -18.64
CA ILE A 138 36.07 -1.49 -18.11
C ILE A 138 36.86 -2.25 -19.17
N ILE A 139 36.39 -2.22 -20.41
CA ILE A 139 37.05 -2.87 -21.56
C ILE A 139 38.44 -2.29 -21.80
N ASP A 140 38.59 -0.98 -21.77
CA ASP A 140 39.89 -0.30 -21.88
C ASP A 140 40.84 -0.71 -20.75
N THR A 141 40.32 -0.80 -19.53
CA THR A 141 41.11 -1.21 -18.37
C THR A 141 41.57 -2.66 -18.46
N LEU A 142 40.72 -3.58 -18.94
CA LEU A 142 41.08 -4.97 -19.23
C LEU A 142 42.14 -5.05 -20.34
N ASN A 143 42.02 -4.24 -21.39
CA ASN A 143 43.03 -4.17 -22.45
C ASN A 143 44.39 -3.66 -21.95
N ILE A 144 44.41 -2.70 -21.03
CA ILE A 144 45.64 -2.22 -20.37
C ILE A 144 46.24 -3.34 -19.53
N LEU A 145 45.43 -4.05 -18.74
CA LEU A 145 45.87 -5.17 -17.92
C LEU A 145 46.55 -6.26 -18.77
N GLY A 146 45.90 -6.72 -19.85
CA GLY A 146 46.43 -7.78 -20.71
C GLY A 146 47.71 -7.40 -21.47
N LYS A 147 47.94 -6.10 -21.73
CA LYS A 147 49.18 -5.58 -22.34
C LYS A 147 50.35 -5.51 -21.35
N CYS A 148 50.09 -5.56 -20.04
CA CYS A 148 51.15 -5.48 -19.04
C CYS A 148 52.05 -6.73 -19.08
N LYS A 149 53.36 -6.52 -19.06
CA LYS A 149 54.35 -7.62 -19.05
C LYS A 149 54.64 -8.13 -17.65
N THR A 150 54.50 -7.28 -16.64
CA THR A 150 54.81 -7.58 -15.25
C THR A 150 53.68 -7.12 -14.33
N LYS A 151 53.48 -7.88 -13.24
CA LYS A 151 52.48 -7.59 -12.19
C LYS A 151 52.91 -6.45 -11.24
N THR A 152 54.12 -5.92 -11.41
CA THR A 152 54.70 -4.86 -10.56
C THR A 152 54.63 -3.48 -11.21
N SER A 153 54.20 -3.40 -12.47
CA SER A 153 54.09 -2.11 -13.17
C SER A 153 52.95 -1.27 -12.58
N GLN A 154 53.12 0.06 -12.59
CA GLN A 154 52.09 0.98 -12.12
C GLN A 154 50.77 0.79 -12.88
N ASN A 155 50.83 0.66 -14.21
CA ASN A 155 49.68 0.40 -15.06
C ASN A 155 48.92 -0.88 -14.67
N TYR A 156 49.64 -1.95 -14.31
CA TYR A 156 49.03 -3.17 -13.83
C TYR A 156 48.30 -2.94 -12.51
N MET A 157 48.97 -2.32 -11.53
CA MET A 157 48.39 -2.08 -10.21
C MET A 157 47.15 -1.19 -10.27
N ASP A 158 47.20 -0.14 -11.10
CA ASP A 158 46.07 0.77 -11.30
C ASP A 158 44.91 0.08 -12.01
N ALA A 159 45.18 -0.68 -13.08
CA ALA A 159 44.16 -1.42 -13.79
C ALA A 159 43.47 -2.45 -12.88
N MET A 160 44.26 -3.24 -12.14
CA MET A 160 43.74 -4.24 -11.20
C MET A 160 42.92 -3.60 -10.08
N LYS A 161 43.35 -2.44 -9.56
CA LYS A 161 42.61 -1.70 -8.54
C LYS A 161 41.28 -1.18 -9.08
N LEU A 162 41.26 -0.61 -10.28
CA LEU A 162 40.04 -0.12 -10.93
C LEU A 162 39.05 -1.27 -11.19
N LEU A 163 39.53 -2.38 -11.74
CA LEU A 163 38.71 -3.55 -12.04
C LEU A 163 38.14 -4.19 -10.76
N ASN A 164 38.96 -4.38 -9.72
CA ASN A 164 38.48 -4.87 -8.43
C ASN A 164 37.47 -3.91 -7.78
N ALA A 165 37.65 -2.60 -7.94
CA ALA A 165 36.67 -1.63 -7.47
C ALA A 165 35.34 -1.75 -8.23
N ARG A 166 35.37 -1.97 -9.54
CA ARG A 166 34.17 -2.21 -10.36
C ARG A 166 33.44 -3.47 -9.92
N VAL A 167 34.17 -4.57 -9.74
CA VAL A 167 33.65 -5.83 -9.18
C VAL A 167 32.99 -5.60 -7.82
N ASN A 168 33.69 -4.94 -6.88
CA ASN A 168 33.15 -4.68 -5.55
C ASN A 168 31.89 -3.80 -5.59
N ASN A 169 31.80 -2.84 -6.51
CA ASN A 169 30.59 -2.03 -6.68
C ASN A 169 29.41 -2.88 -7.18
N LEU A 170 29.65 -3.78 -8.13
CA LEU A 170 28.66 -4.73 -8.64
C LEU A 170 28.24 -5.77 -7.59
N GLU A 171 29.11 -6.16 -6.66
CA GLU A 171 28.76 -7.11 -5.59
C GLU A 171 28.06 -6.43 -4.42
N SER A 172 28.63 -5.33 -3.94
CA SER A 172 28.14 -4.63 -2.75
C SER A 172 26.72 -4.11 -2.93
N ASN A 173 26.36 -3.62 -4.12
CA ASN A 173 25.01 -3.15 -4.44
C ASN A 173 24.37 -2.27 -3.35
N LEU A 174 25.19 -1.47 -2.65
CA LEU A 174 24.78 -0.78 -1.41
C LEU A 174 23.53 0.09 -1.61
N HIS A 175 23.41 0.74 -2.77
CA HIS A 175 22.22 1.54 -3.11
C HIS A 175 20.94 0.69 -3.16
N ILE A 176 21.02 -0.51 -3.74
CA ILE A 176 19.90 -1.46 -3.80
C ILE A 176 19.52 -1.92 -2.40
N GLU A 177 20.50 -2.20 -1.54
CA GLU A 177 20.25 -2.62 -0.15
C GLU A 177 19.54 -1.51 0.65
N ILE A 178 20.04 -0.28 0.58
CA ILE A 178 19.43 0.88 1.23
C ILE A 178 18.00 1.11 0.72
N ASP A 179 17.77 0.98 -0.58
CA ASP A 179 16.45 1.16 -1.17
C ASP A 179 15.48 0.04 -0.76
N MET A 180 15.95 -1.22 -0.69
CA MET A 180 15.17 -2.35 -0.18
C MET A 180 14.80 -2.15 1.29
N GLU A 181 15.74 -1.77 2.15
CA GLU A 181 15.49 -1.51 3.58
C GLU A 181 14.45 -0.39 3.77
N ARG A 182 14.59 0.70 3.02
CA ARG A 182 13.62 1.80 3.05
C ARG A 182 12.23 1.37 2.60
N ILE A 183 12.13 0.54 1.56
CA ILE A 183 10.85 0.01 1.09
C ILE A 183 10.29 -0.99 2.11
N GLU A 184 11.12 -1.79 2.77
CA GLU A 184 10.74 -2.72 3.82
C GLU A 184 10.09 -1.97 4.99
N ASP A 185 10.73 -0.92 5.50
CA ASP A 185 10.20 -0.13 6.62
C ASP A 185 8.86 0.54 6.29
N ARG A 186 8.71 1.05 5.06
CA ARG A 186 7.40 1.53 4.57
C ARG A 186 6.39 0.40 4.48
N SER A 187 6.80 -0.77 4.03
CA SER A 187 5.93 -1.94 3.88
C SER A 187 5.47 -2.49 5.24
N LYS A 188 6.30 -2.38 6.30
CA LYS A 188 5.89 -2.63 7.68
C LYS A 188 4.76 -1.69 8.10
N ALA A 189 4.86 -0.39 7.82
CA ALA A 189 3.81 0.58 8.14
C ALA A 189 2.50 0.31 7.38
N LEU A 190 2.59 -0.03 6.10
CA LEU A 190 1.43 -0.40 5.26
C LEU A 190 0.76 -1.69 5.79
N SER A 191 1.56 -2.68 6.16
CA SER A 191 1.09 -3.93 6.78
C SER A 191 0.41 -3.66 8.12
N TYR A 192 0.97 -2.79 8.95
CA TYR A 192 0.40 -2.39 10.24
C TYR A 192 -1.01 -1.78 10.07
N ILE A 193 -1.22 -0.91 9.08
CA ILE A 193 -2.56 -0.41 8.73
C ILE A 193 -3.49 -1.57 8.36
N GLY A 194 -3.04 -2.46 7.47
CA GLY A 194 -3.83 -3.61 7.01
C GLY A 194 -4.19 -4.58 8.13
N ILE A 195 -3.37 -4.70 9.16
CA ILE A 195 -3.66 -5.54 10.33
C ILE A 195 -4.62 -4.81 11.27
N GLU A 196 -4.25 -3.63 11.76
CA GLU A 196 -4.98 -2.97 12.85
C GLU A 196 -6.33 -2.41 12.40
N VAL A 197 -6.38 -1.76 11.24
CA VAL A 197 -7.60 -1.10 10.75
C VAL A 197 -8.53 -2.11 10.08
N ALA A 198 -8.00 -3.03 9.26
CA ALA A 198 -8.87 -4.01 8.59
C ALA A 198 -9.46 -5.03 9.58
N ASP A 199 -8.74 -5.41 10.64
CA ASP A 199 -9.29 -6.30 11.66
C ASP A 199 -10.41 -5.61 12.46
N ALA A 200 -10.24 -4.33 12.78
CA ALA A 200 -11.31 -3.53 13.38
C ALA A 200 -12.55 -3.44 12.47
N LEU A 201 -12.36 -3.24 11.16
CA LEU A 201 -13.46 -3.18 10.19
C LEU A 201 -14.27 -4.48 10.07
N LYS A 202 -13.67 -5.66 10.31
CA LYS A 202 -14.42 -6.94 10.30
C LYS A 202 -15.47 -7.02 11.39
N THR A 203 -15.28 -6.28 12.48
CA THR A 203 -16.19 -6.30 13.65
C THR A 203 -17.39 -5.39 13.46
N ILE A 204 -17.35 -4.49 12.47
CA ILE A 204 -18.42 -3.51 12.20
C ILE A 204 -19.37 -4.06 11.12
N PRO A 205 -20.70 -4.06 11.35
CA PRO A 205 -21.66 -4.35 10.29
C PRO A 205 -21.61 -3.26 9.22
N THR A 206 -21.65 -3.64 7.93
CA THR A 206 -21.76 -2.71 6.80
C THR A 206 -22.91 -1.73 7.03
N PRO A 207 -22.65 -0.40 7.05
CA PRO A 207 -23.72 0.59 7.20
C PRO A 207 -24.77 0.42 6.10
N VAL A 208 -26.05 0.41 6.48
CA VAL A 208 -27.15 0.45 5.52
C VAL A 208 -27.24 1.89 5.01
N GLU A 209 -27.11 2.11 3.70
CA GLU A 209 -27.29 3.44 3.10
C GLU A 209 -28.76 3.85 3.26
N GLU A 210 -29.06 4.69 4.26
CA GLU A 210 -30.37 5.35 4.35
C GLU A 210 -30.54 6.27 3.13
N PRO A 211 -31.65 6.17 2.37
CA PRO A 211 -31.89 7.03 1.23
C PRO A 211 -31.91 8.49 1.69
N VAL A 212 -31.13 9.33 1.01
CA VAL A 212 -30.99 10.76 1.24
C VAL A 212 -32.37 11.39 1.42
N LYS A 213 -32.70 11.83 2.64
CA LYS A 213 -33.82 12.75 2.86
C LYS A 213 -33.38 14.10 2.30
N VAL A 214 -33.98 14.49 1.19
CA VAL A 214 -33.90 15.85 0.66
C VAL A 214 -34.61 16.76 1.66
N GLU A 215 -33.84 17.49 2.46
CA GLU A 215 -34.36 18.58 3.29
C GLU A 215 -34.83 19.71 2.36
N ASN A 216 -36.14 19.92 2.29
CA ASN A 216 -36.69 21.18 1.79
C ASN A 216 -36.34 22.28 2.80
N VAL A 217 -35.50 23.21 2.37
CA VAL A 217 -35.18 24.44 3.08
C VAL A 217 -36.45 25.28 3.23
N GLU A 218 -36.77 25.67 4.47
CA GLU A 218 -37.73 26.71 4.79
C GLU A 218 -37.17 28.07 4.34
N GLU A 219 -37.86 28.76 3.44
CA GLU A 219 -37.82 30.22 3.34
C GLU A 219 -39.24 30.76 3.61
N GLN A 220 -39.41 31.33 4.80
CA GLN A 220 -40.51 32.24 5.11
C GLN A 220 -40.17 33.62 4.55
N GLN A 221 -41.00 34.17 3.66
CA GLN A 221 -41.23 35.61 3.59
C GLN A 221 -42.61 35.95 2.99
N GLU A 222 -43.48 36.36 3.91
CA GLU A 222 -44.46 37.45 3.82
C GLU A 222 -45.48 37.51 2.66
N VAL A 223 -46.70 37.07 2.99
CA VAL A 223 -47.93 37.41 2.27
C VAL A 223 -48.49 38.71 2.83
N SER A 224 -48.53 39.78 2.01
CA SER A 224 -49.46 40.88 2.21
C SER A 224 -50.78 40.54 1.50
N THR A 225 -51.82 40.28 2.31
CA THR A 225 -53.18 40.85 2.20
C THR A 225 -53.83 40.94 0.80
N GLN A 226 -55.02 40.39 0.50
CA GLN A 226 -56.24 40.35 1.32
C GLN A 226 -57.37 39.58 0.60
N LYS A 227 -58.13 38.80 1.40
CA LYS A 227 -59.60 38.61 1.38
C LYS A 227 -60.26 38.01 0.11
N SER A 228 -60.85 36.82 0.26
CA SER A 228 -62.24 36.65 0.75
C SER A 228 -62.88 35.33 0.30
N LYS A 229 -63.43 34.60 1.29
CA LYS A 229 -64.57 33.66 1.22
C LYS A 229 -64.36 32.20 0.77
N ARG A 230 -64.41 31.36 1.81
CA ARG A 230 -65.47 30.34 2.03
C ARG A 230 -65.22 28.94 1.42
N VAL A 231 -64.40 28.18 2.15
CA VAL A 231 -64.75 26.88 2.79
C VAL A 231 -65.79 26.01 2.07
N GLN A 232 -65.30 24.81 1.68
CA GLN A 232 -66.02 23.56 1.46
C GLN A 232 -66.90 23.46 0.22
N LYS A 233 -66.33 22.94 -0.88
CA LYS A 233 -66.93 21.91 -1.76
C LYS A 233 -65.96 21.47 -2.89
N VAL A 234 -64.98 20.61 -2.62
CA VAL A 234 -64.28 19.83 -3.68
C VAL A 234 -63.82 18.47 -3.12
N GLN A 235 -64.79 17.61 -2.80
CA GLN A 235 -64.64 16.16 -2.93
C GLN A 235 -65.46 15.79 -4.17
N GLU A 236 -64.96 14.87 -5.00
CA GLU A 236 -65.51 14.43 -6.30
C GLU A 236 -65.12 15.19 -7.57
N VAL A 237 -63.85 15.55 -7.81
CA VAL A 237 -63.34 15.60 -9.20
C VAL A 237 -61.82 15.34 -9.26
N GLN A 238 -61.35 14.14 -8.88
CA GLN A 238 -59.93 13.77 -9.05
C GLN A 238 -59.69 12.33 -9.50
N ASN A 239 -60.72 11.64 -10.01
CA ASN A 239 -60.61 10.22 -10.40
C ASN A 239 -60.72 9.94 -11.91
N VAL A 240 -60.66 10.95 -12.79
CA VAL A 240 -60.82 10.71 -14.25
C VAL A 240 -59.64 11.19 -15.12
N GLN A 241 -58.61 11.79 -14.54
CA GLN A 241 -57.39 12.24 -15.27
C GLN A 241 -56.14 11.41 -14.98
N LYS A 242 -56.34 10.14 -14.59
CA LYS A 242 -55.24 9.21 -14.26
C LYS A 242 -55.00 8.10 -15.29
N VAL A 243 -55.77 8.01 -16.36
CA VAL A 243 -55.74 6.84 -17.25
C VAL A 243 -55.04 7.09 -18.59
N GLN A 244 -54.90 8.33 -19.07
CA GLN A 244 -54.26 8.59 -20.38
C GLN A 244 -52.74 8.78 -20.33
N ASN A 245 -52.15 9.03 -19.16
CA ASN A 245 -50.70 9.27 -19.02
C ASN A 245 -49.89 8.02 -18.65
N VAL A 246 -50.52 6.84 -18.57
CA VAL A 246 -49.85 5.59 -18.20
C VAL A 246 -49.38 4.83 -19.45
N GLU A 247 -50.05 4.97 -20.59
CA GLU A 247 -49.67 4.26 -21.83
C GLU A 247 -48.42 4.85 -22.49
N GLN A 248 -48.19 6.17 -22.42
CA GLN A 248 -46.96 6.76 -23.00
C GLN A 248 -45.68 6.49 -22.21
N VAL A 249 -45.77 6.15 -20.91
CA VAL A 249 -44.57 5.92 -20.07
C VAL A 249 -44.08 4.47 -20.17
N VAL A 250 -44.93 3.54 -20.62
CA VAL A 250 -44.58 2.12 -20.75
C VAL A 250 -43.78 1.84 -22.03
N GLU A 251 -44.06 2.54 -23.14
CA GLU A 251 -43.27 2.41 -24.38
C GLU A 251 -41.86 3.01 -24.27
N GLU A 252 -41.67 4.08 -23.48
CA GLU A 252 -40.34 4.64 -23.20
C GLU A 252 -39.50 3.77 -22.25
N GLN A 253 -40.15 3.01 -21.35
CA GLN A 253 -39.44 2.06 -20.46
C GLN A 253 -39.01 0.79 -21.19
N GLN A 254 -39.82 0.26 -22.13
CA GLN A 254 -39.44 -0.92 -22.90
C GLN A 254 -38.30 -0.66 -23.90
N SER A 255 -38.23 0.55 -24.47
CA SER A 255 -37.11 0.96 -25.35
C SER A 255 -35.81 1.20 -24.57
N GLN A 256 -35.88 1.67 -23.32
CA GLN A 256 -34.71 1.76 -22.44
C GLN A 256 -34.22 0.40 -21.94
N GLU A 257 -35.11 -0.54 -21.59
CA GLU A 257 -34.71 -1.89 -21.18
C GLU A 257 -34.05 -2.68 -22.31
N GLN A 258 -34.51 -2.51 -23.56
CA GLN A 258 -33.91 -3.16 -24.72
C GLN A 258 -32.52 -2.59 -25.06
N TYR A 259 -32.29 -1.28 -24.83
CA TYR A 259 -30.97 -0.65 -25.00
C TYR A 259 -29.98 -1.03 -23.89
N VAL A 260 -30.47 -1.31 -22.67
CA VAL A 260 -29.66 -1.80 -21.55
C VAL A 260 -29.29 -3.28 -21.73
N GLN A 261 -30.14 -4.10 -22.35
CA GLN A 261 -29.81 -5.50 -22.66
C GLN A 261 -28.77 -5.61 -23.78
N GLU A 262 -28.83 -4.78 -24.84
CA GLU A 262 -27.81 -4.77 -25.90
C GLU A 262 -26.46 -4.16 -25.45
N THR A 263 -26.40 -3.46 -24.32
CA THR A 263 -25.17 -2.91 -23.74
C THR A 263 -24.70 -3.63 -22.46
N THR A 264 -25.20 -4.86 -22.21
CA THR A 264 -24.69 -5.69 -21.10
C THR A 264 -23.30 -6.26 -21.41
N PHE A 265 -22.27 -5.49 -21.05
CA PHE A 265 -20.95 -6.06 -20.75
C PHE A 265 -21.08 -6.90 -19.48
N GLU A 266 -20.79 -8.19 -19.57
CA GLU A 266 -20.89 -9.16 -18.46
C GLU A 266 -20.37 -8.58 -17.13
N LYS A 267 -21.25 -8.49 -16.13
CA LYS A 267 -20.93 -7.99 -14.80
C LYS A 267 -19.92 -8.93 -14.15
N LYS A 268 -18.63 -8.59 -14.25
CA LYS A 268 -17.53 -9.31 -13.59
C LYS A 268 -17.83 -9.49 -12.09
N PRO A 269 -17.53 -10.65 -11.50
CA PRO A 269 -17.70 -10.86 -10.06
C PRO A 269 -16.86 -9.85 -9.27
N SER A 270 -17.37 -9.40 -8.11
CA SER A 270 -16.70 -8.37 -7.32
C SER A 270 -15.29 -8.81 -6.92
N LEU A 271 -14.35 -7.86 -6.90
CA LEU A 271 -12.95 -8.11 -6.52
C LEU A 271 -12.84 -8.78 -5.14
N TRP A 272 -13.80 -8.53 -4.24
CA TRP A 272 -13.94 -9.19 -2.95
C TRP A 272 -14.22 -10.70 -3.03
N GLN A 273 -14.98 -11.16 -4.02
CA GLN A 273 -15.18 -12.59 -4.27
C GLN A 273 -13.92 -13.25 -4.86
N ARG A 274 -13.14 -12.50 -5.65
CA ARG A 274 -11.85 -12.95 -6.17
C ARG A 274 -10.78 -13.06 -5.07
N ILE A 275 -10.78 -12.14 -4.11
CA ILE A 275 -9.86 -12.13 -2.96
C ILE A 275 -10.13 -13.32 -2.02
N LYS A 276 -11.39 -13.59 -1.66
CA LYS A 276 -11.75 -14.72 -0.77
C LYS A 276 -11.34 -16.09 -1.33
N ASN A 277 -11.31 -16.24 -2.65
CA ASN A 277 -10.94 -17.48 -3.34
C ASN A 277 -9.48 -17.51 -3.83
N SER A 278 -8.69 -16.46 -3.55
CA SER A 278 -7.30 -16.37 -4.03
C SER A 278 -6.36 -17.30 -3.25
N LYS A 279 -5.44 -17.93 -3.97
CA LYS A 279 -4.37 -18.78 -3.40
C LYS A 279 -3.48 -18.00 -2.41
N VAL A 280 -3.42 -16.67 -2.53
CA VAL A 280 -2.64 -15.77 -1.66
C VAL A 280 -3.14 -15.80 -0.21
N VAL A 281 -4.47 -15.70 0.01
CA VAL A 281 -5.06 -15.76 1.35
C VAL A 281 -4.84 -17.14 2.00
N ARG A 282 -4.81 -18.20 1.19
CA ARG A 282 -4.56 -19.58 1.66
C ARG A 282 -3.09 -19.82 2.02
N ALA A 283 -2.16 -19.23 1.27
CA ALA A 283 -0.72 -19.29 1.55
C ALA A 283 -0.35 -18.53 2.84
N ILE A 284 -0.89 -17.32 3.03
CA ILE A 284 -0.70 -16.54 4.26
C ILE A 284 -1.23 -17.31 5.48
N ARG A 285 -2.41 -17.95 5.38
CA ARG A 285 -2.97 -18.80 6.44
C ARG A 285 -2.12 -20.04 6.74
N TYR A 286 -1.42 -20.59 5.75
CA TYR A 286 -0.54 -21.75 5.92
C TYR A 286 0.78 -21.36 6.58
N ALA A 287 1.39 -20.26 6.15
CA ALA A 287 2.61 -19.71 6.76
C ALA A 287 2.38 -19.34 8.24
N MET A 288 1.24 -18.73 8.57
CA MET A 288 0.90 -18.39 9.95
C MET A 288 0.49 -19.58 10.84
N LYS A 289 0.28 -20.77 10.27
CA LYS A 289 0.01 -22.01 11.05
C LYS A 289 1.29 -22.74 11.49
N ILE A 290 2.44 -22.35 10.97
CA ILE A 290 3.73 -22.96 11.31
C ILE A 290 4.14 -22.44 12.70
N LYS A 291 3.95 -23.25 13.74
CA LYS A 291 4.57 -23.04 15.05
C LYS A 291 6.07 -23.33 14.91
N VAL A 292 6.88 -22.28 14.81
CA VAL A 292 8.34 -22.41 14.89
C VAL A 292 8.70 -22.63 16.36
N VAL A 293 9.17 -23.83 16.71
CA VAL A 293 9.79 -24.09 18.01
C VAL A 293 11.23 -23.60 17.92
N LEU A 294 11.52 -22.45 18.51
CA LEU A 294 12.91 -22.00 18.71
C LEU A 294 13.60 -22.96 19.68
N GLN A 295 14.55 -23.76 19.19
CA GLN A 295 15.51 -24.43 20.07
C GLN A 295 16.61 -23.45 20.43
N TYR A 296 16.57 -22.92 21.66
CA TYR A 296 17.71 -22.22 22.24
C TYR A 296 18.82 -23.23 22.55
N PRO A 297 20.06 -23.05 22.07
CA PRO A 297 21.21 -23.77 22.63
C PRO A 297 21.47 -23.25 24.04
N ALA A 298 21.53 -24.17 25.02
CA ALA A 298 21.81 -23.84 26.41
C ALA A 298 23.17 -23.14 26.55
N LEU A 299 23.18 -21.99 27.22
CA LEU A 299 24.40 -21.28 27.60
C LEU A 299 25.29 -22.19 28.47
N PRO A 300 26.63 -22.19 28.31
CA PRO A 300 27.50 -23.00 29.16
C PRO A 300 27.48 -22.45 30.60
N GLU A 301 27.18 -23.33 31.55
CA GLU A 301 27.23 -23.04 32.98
C GLU A 301 28.61 -22.51 33.38
N GLY A 302 28.62 -21.33 34.00
CA GLY A 302 29.81 -20.74 34.57
C GLY A 302 30.35 -21.63 35.69
N ARG A 303 31.55 -22.18 35.45
CA ARG A 303 32.37 -22.85 36.46
C ARG A 303 32.61 -21.90 37.63
N GLY A 304 32.28 -22.35 38.84
CA GLY A 304 32.74 -21.72 40.06
C GLY A 304 34.22 -21.99 40.29
N GLU A 305 34.97 -20.95 40.63
CA GLU A 305 36.22 -21.07 41.38
C GLU A 305 36.32 -19.96 42.42
N ASN A 306 36.37 -20.42 43.67
CA ASN A 306 37.01 -19.90 44.88
C ASN A 306 37.80 -18.58 44.75
N TYR A 307 37.43 -17.58 45.58
CA TYR A 307 38.24 -17.03 46.68
C TYR A 307 37.35 -16.24 47.64
#